data_AF-A0A936BVR1-F1
#
_entry.id   AF-A0A936BVR1-F1
#
_cell.length_a   1.000
_cell.length_b   1.000
_cell.length_c   1.000
_cell.angle_alpha   90.00
_cell.angle_beta   90.00
_cell.angle_gamma   90.00
#
_symmetry.space_group_name_H-M   'P 1'
#
loop_
_entity.id
_entity.type
_entity.pdbx_description
1 polymer ?
#
loop_
_entity_poly.entity_id
_entity_poly.type
_entity_poly.pdbx_seq_one_letter_code
_entity_poly.pdbx_strand_id
1 'polypeptide(L)' 'MVGHNNVLLANVVKPPLAIFRIGPRDMGHNAGEIMIVRILEPEASAKHAVFNPSLMVGTSAA' A
#
# COMPACT_ATOMS: atom_id res chain seq x y z
N MET A 1 -13.24 -6.98 -13.43
CA MET A 1 -13.26 -5.86 -12.46
C MET A 1 -12.06 -6.00 -11.54
N VAL A 2 -11.27 -4.94 -11.38
CA VAL A 2 -10.09 -4.93 -10.51
C VAL A 2 -10.23 -3.78 -9.49
N GLY A 3 -10.05 -4.07 -8.21
CA GLY A 3 -10.16 -3.10 -7.11
C GLY A 3 -8.81 -2.67 -6.52
N HIS A 4 -8.84 -1.81 -5.50
CA HIS A 4 -7.65 -1.28 -4.82
C HIS A 4 -7.79 -1.32 -3.28
N ASN A 5 -6.72 -1.73 -2.59
CA ASN A 5 -6.49 -1.67 -1.13
C ASN A 5 -7.34 -2.52 -0.18
N ASN A 6 -8.65 -2.66 -0.38
CA ASN A 6 -9.52 -3.22 0.67
C ASN A 6 -9.56 -4.77 0.68
N VAL A 7 -8.48 -5.38 1.18
CA VAL A 7 -8.24 -6.84 1.13
C VAL A 7 -9.30 -7.67 1.85
N LEU A 8 -9.82 -7.19 2.99
CA LEU A 8 -10.82 -7.94 3.76
C LEU A 8 -12.16 -8.05 3.03
N LEU A 9 -12.59 -6.95 2.40
CA LEU A 9 -13.82 -6.93 1.62
C LEU A 9 -13.70 -7.68 0.29
N ALA A 10 -12.50 -7.71 -0.30
CA ALA A 10 -12.25 -8.38 -1.57
C ALA A 10 -12.52 -9.89 -1.55
N ASN A 11 -12.38 -10.54 -0.39
CA ASN A 11 -12.58 -11.99 -0.23
C ASN A 11 -14.03 -12.39 0.15
N VAL A 12 -14.85 -11.45 0.61
CA VAL A 12 -16.22 -11.75 1.07
C VAL A 12 -17.29 -11.40 0.03
N VAL A 13 -16.93 -10.73 -1.06
CA VAL A 13 -17.80 -10.44 -2.20
C VAL A 13 -17.75 -11.56 -3.24
N LYS A 14 -18.84 -11.77 -3.98
CA LYS A 14 -18.93 -12.75 -5.07
C LYS A 14 -19.10 -12.04 -6.43
N PRO A 15 -18.25 -12.33 -7.43
CA PRO A 15 -17.03 -13.14 -7.35
C PRO A 15 -15.93 -12.44 -6.52
N PRO A 16 -15.02 -13.19 -5.87
CA PRO A 16 -13.86 -12.62 -5.19
C PRO A 16 -13.09 -11.63 -6.08
N LEU A 17 -12.79 -10.44 -5.56
CA LEU A 17 -12.20 -9.36 -6.34
C LEU A 17 -10.70 -9.54 -6.54
N ALA A 18 -10.24 -9.44 -7.79
CA ALA A 18 -8.84 -9.14 -8.09
C ALA A 18 -8.51 -7.73 -7.58
N ILE A 19 -7.44 -7.56 -6.81
CA ILE A 19 -7.09 -6.27 -6.20
C ILE A 19 -5.59 -5.97 -6.21
N PHE A 20 -5.24 -4.70 -6.41
CA PHE A 20 -3.89 -4.22 -6.11
C PHE A 20 -3.77 -3.88 -4.62
N ARG A 21 -2.82 -4.51 -3.95
CA ARG A 21 -2.44 -4.25 -2.55
C ARG A 21 -1.16 -3.44 -2.50
N ILE A 22 -1.25 -2.27 -1.89
CA ILE A 22 -0.10 -1.53 -1.37
C ILE A 22 0.10 -1.99 0.08
N GLY A 23 1.32 -2.30 0.50
CA GLY A 23 1.64 -2.69 1.88
C GLY A 23 1.44 -1.50 2.83
N PRO A 24 0.29 -1.38 3.53
CA PRO A 24 -0.03 -0.14 4.24
C PRO A 24 0.78 0.00 5.53
N ARG A 25 1.19 -1.14 6.11
CA ARG A 25 2.06 -1.21 7.29
C ARG A 25 3.47 -0.67 6.97
N ASP A 26 4.06 -1.13 5.87
CA ASP A 26 5.42 -0.74 5.48
C ASP A 26 5.47 0.72 5.02
N MET A 27 4.40 1.19 4.39
CA MET A 27 4.20 2.60 4.04
C MET A 27 4.10 3.48 5.28
N GLY A 28 3.28 3.10 6.27
CA GLY A 28 3.15 3.83 7.53
C GLY A 28 4.45 3.86 8.33
N HIS A 29 5.17 2.75 8.40
CA HIS A 29 6.46 2.66 9.07
C HIS A 29 7.51 3.58 8.42
N ASN A 30 7.69 3.51 7.10
CA ASN A 30 8.62 4.39 6.39
C ASN A 30 8.24 5.88 6.48
N ALA A 31 6.94 6.20 6.43
CA ALA A 31 6.49 7.57 6.62
C ALA A 31 6.90 8.10 8.01
N GLY A 32 6.77 7.27 9.05
CA GLY A 32 7.24 7.58 10.39
C GLY A 32 8.75 7.81 10.45
N GLU A 33 9.54 6.91 9.84
CA GLU A 33 11.00 7.05 9.76
C GLU A 33 11.42 8.35 9.05
N ILE A 34 10.81 8.66 7.90
CA ILE A 34 11.07 9.90 7.15
C ILE A 34 10.74 11.13 8.01
N MET A 35 9.63 11.09 8.75
CA MET A 35 9.20 12.18 9.63
C MET A 35 10.17 12.37 10.81
N ILE A 36 10.59 11.29 11.47
CA ILE A 36 11.54 11.34 12.59
C ILE A 36 12.87 11.94 12.13
N VAL A 37 13.39 11.48 10.99
CA VAL A 37 14.64 12.04 10.41
C VAL A 37 14.49 13.54 10.16
N ARG A 38 13.34 14.00 9.65
CA ARG A 38 13.12 15.44 9.39
C ARG A 38 13.00 16.27 10.66
N ILE A 39 12.49 15.70 11.74
CA ILE A 39 12.42 16.36 13.05
C ILE A 39 13.83 16.54 13.63
N LEU A 40 14.66 15.49 13.53
CA LEU A 40 16.02 15.50 14.07
C LEU A 40 16.99 16.32 13.20
N GLU A 41 16.79 16.33 11.89
CA GLU A 41 17.64 17.00 10.91
C GLU A 41 16.77 17.81 9.91
N PRO A 42 16.34 19.03 10.26
CA PRO A 42 15.44 19.82 9.43
C PRO A 42 15.99 20.16 8.04
N GLU A 43 17.31 20.23 7.90
CA GLU A 43 18.01 20.54 6.64
C GLU A 43 18.35 19.30 5.80
N ALA A 44 18.01 18.08 6.28
CA ALA A 44 18.24 16.86 5.52
C ALA A 44 17.50 16.90 4.18
N SER A 45 18.06 16.26 3.15
CA SER A 45 17.41 16.16 1.84
C SER A 45 16.06 15.43 1.95
N ALA A 46 15.07 15.86 1.16
CA ALA A 46 13.78 15.18 1.08
C ALA A 46 13.96 13.70 0.68
N LYS A 47 13.42 12.79 1.50
CA LYS A 47 13.41 11.35 1.21
C LYS A 47 12.11 10.98 0.51
N HIS A 48 12.22 10.24 -0.59
CA HIS A 48 11.09 9.71 -1.36
C HIS A 48 11.16 8.19 -1.39
N ALA A 49 10.08 7.53 -0.96
CA ALA A 49 9.96 6.07 -0.96
C ALA A 49 8.81 5.65 -1.87
N VAL A 50 9.07 4.69 -2.76
CA VAL A 50 8.08 4.11 -3.67
C VAL A 50 7.77 2.70 -3.21
N PHE A 51 6.50 2.39 -3.00
CA PHE A 51 6.03 1.06 -2.62
C PHE A 51 5.44 0.36 -3.84
N ASN A 52 6.04 -0.75 -4.24
CA ASN A 52 5.53 -1.53 -5.35
C ASN A 52 4.22 -2.23 -4.95
N PRO A 53 3.10 -1.95 -5.64
CA PRO A 53 1.86 -2.68 -5.38
C PRO A 53 2.00 -4.13 -5.84
N SER A 54 1.32 -5.03 -5.14
CA SER A 54 1.20 -6.44 -5.51
C SER A 54 -0.22 -6.73 -5.99
N LEU A 55 -0.37 -7.46 -7.09
CA LEU A 55 -1.68 -7.93 -7.54
C LEU A 55 -2.04 -9.20 -6.78
N MET A 56 -3.18 -9.18 -6.08
CA MET A 56 -3.84 -10.40 -5.61
C MET A 56 -4.87 -10.83 -6.65
N VAL A 57 -4.69 -12.04 -7.16
CA VAL A 57 -5.54 -12.62 -8.20
C VAL A 57 -6.86 -13.09 -7.56
N GLY A 58 -7.97 -12.54 -8.06
CA GLY A 58 -9.33 -12.97 -7.76
C GLY A 58 -10.06 -13.36 -9.04
N THR A 59 -11.24 -13.96 -8.94
CA THR A 59 -12.01 -14.47 -10.10
C THR A 59 -12.94 -13.43 -10.71
N SER A 60 -12.88 -12.18 -10.26
CA SER A 60 -13.64 -11.05 -10.84
C SER A 60 -13.07 -10.50 -12.15
N ALA A 61 -11.90 -10.97 -12.58
CA ALA A 61 -11.30 -10.67 -13.86
C ALA A 61 -11.11 -12.00 -14.61
N ALA A 62 -11.48 -12.01 -15.90
CA ALA A 62 -11.32 -13.15 -16.80
C ALA A 62 -9.91 -13.19 -17.38
#